data_AF-A0A1V9FN40-F1
#
_entry.id   AF-A0A1V9FN40-F1
#
_cell.length_a   1.000
_cell.length_b   1.000
_cell.length_c   1.000
_cell.angle_alpha   90.00
_cell.angle_beta   90.00
_cell.angle_gamma   90.00
#
_symmetry.space_group_name_H-M   'P 1'
#
loop_
_entity.id
_entity.type
_entity.pdbx_description
1 polymer ?
#
loop_
_entity_poly.entity_id
_entity_poly.type
_entity_poly.pdbx_seq_one_letter_code
_entity_poly.pdbx_strand_id
1 'polypeptide(L)'
;MINFTIHFKGKVYRFCETADQYESLLSLICDHFYVKCFGVCYGGGCCGTCGVFVVDTNGNIKLELSCEIRINELLNNKIIIIDK
;
A
#
# COMPACT_ATOMS: atom_id res chain seq x y z
N MET A 1 -13.84 1.63 -9.35
CA MET A 1 -13.40 0.30 -8.85
C MET A 1 -11.92 0.26 -9.08
N ILE A 2 -11.14 0.09 -8.02
CA ILE A 2 -9.71 0.34 -7.99
C ILE A 2 -9.03 -1.01 -7.90
N ASN A 3 -8.30 -1.37 -8.95
CA ASN A 3 -7.62 -2.65 -9.06
C ASN A 3 -6.13 -2.43 -8.88
N PHE A 4 -5.50 -3.13 -7.96
CA PHE A 4 -4.06 -3.04 -7.75
C PHE A 4 -3.54 -4.35 -7.18
N THR A 5 -2.22 -4.48 -7.16
CA THR A 5 -1.57 -5.72 -6.70
C THR A 5 -0.63 -5.41 -5.56
N ILE A 6 -0.61 -6.26 -4.53
CA ILE A 6 0.37 -6.22 -3.44
C ILE A 6 1.29 -7.44 -3.56
N HIS A 7 2.59 -7.20 -3.57
CA HIS A 7 3.63 -8.22 -3.46
C HIS A 7 4.17 -8.22 -2.03
N PHE A 8 4.05 -9.36 -1.34
CA PHE A 8 4.51 -9.52 0.03
C PHE A 8 4.96 -10.95 0.32
N LYS A 9 6.17 -11.12 0.88
CA LYS A 9 6.76 -12.43 1.23
C LYS A 9 6.74 -13.43 0.06
N GLY A 10 7.09 -12.97 -1.13
CA GLY A 10 7.12 -13.77 -2.36
C GLY A 10 5.75 -14.17 -2.91
N LYS A 11 4.65 -13.67 -2.31
CA LYS A 11 3.27 -13.89 -2.76
C LYS A 11 2.70 -12.64 -3.42
N VAL A 12 1.77 -12.87 -4.34
CA VAL A 12 1.08 -11.83 -5.11
C VAL A 12 -0.40 -11.86 -4.72
N TYR A 13 -0.91 -10.72 -4.28
CA TYR A 13 -2.30 -10.52 -3.86
C TYR A 13 -2.95 -9.47 -4.75
N ARG A 14 -4.07 -9.82 -5.38
CA ARG A 14 -4.83 -8.88 -6.22
C ARG A 14 -5.98 -8.32 -5.40
N PHE A 15 -6.09 -7.00 -5.39
CA PHE A 15 -7.14 -6.26 -4.71
C PHE A 15 -8.05 -5.58 -5.72
N CYS A 16 -9.33 -5.51 -5.36
CA CYS A 16 -10.37 -4.86 -6.12
C CYS A 16 -11.25 -4.11 -5.12
N GLU A 17 -10.99 -2.82 -4.96
CA GLU A 17 -11.56 -1.99 -3.89
C GLU A 17 -12.52 -0.93 -4.46
N THR A 18 -13.43 -0.45 -3.62
CA THR A 18 -14.19 0.79 -3.88
C THR A 18 -13.57 1.94 -3.09
N ALA A 19 -13.70 3.17 -3.59
CA ALA A 19 -12.95 4.35 -3.15
C ALA A 19 -13.13 4.80 -1.69
N ASP A 20 -13.88 4.07 -0.86
CA ASP A 20 -14.26 4.47 0.49
C ASP A 20 -14.13 3.34 1.53
N GLN A 21 -13.67 2.14 1.16
CA GLN A 21 -13.52 1.03 2.12
C GLN A 21 -12.34 1.25 3.08
N TYR A 22 -11.28 1.88 2.58
CA TYR A 22 -10.09 2.18 3.36
C TYR A 22 -9.65 3.62 3.10
N GLU A 23 -9.42 4.36 4.17
CA GLU A 23 -8.94 5.75 4.09
C GLU A 23 -7.54 5.84 3.45
N SER A 24 -6.69 4.84 3.70
CA SER A 24 -5.32 4.78 3.18
C SER A 24 -4.89 3.36 2.89
N LEU A 25 -3.80 3.22 2.14
CA LEU A 25 -3.16 1.93 1.93
C LEU A 25 -2.64 1.33 3.25
N LEU A 26 -2.29 2.16 4.25
CA LEU A 26 -1.88 1.67 5.57
C LEU A 26 -2.98 0.87 6.24
N SER A 27 -4.21 1.38 6.29
CA SER A 27 -5.31 0.67 6.95
C SER A 27 -5.64 -0.64 6.25
N LEU A 28 -5.61 -0.66 4.92
CA LEU A 28 -5.76 -1.89 4.13
C LEU A 28 -4.65 -2.89 4.43
N ILE A 29 -3.39 -2.45 4.45
CA ILE A 29 -2.27 -3.36 4.71
C ILE A 29 -2.35 -3.94 6.12
N CYS A 30 -2.69 -3.14 7.13
CA CYS A 30 -2.81 -3.60 8.51
C CYS A 30 -3.95 -4.61 8.70
N ASP A 31 -5.03 -4.52 7.92
CA ASP A 31 -6.16 -5.45 8.00
C ASP A 31 -5.84 -6.81 7.34
N HIS A 32 -5.08 -6.81 6.25
CA HIS A 32 -4.80 -8.03 5.47
C HIS A 32 -3.45 -8.70 5.76
N PHE A 33 -2.46 -7.94 6.27
CA PHE A 33 -1.09 -8.43 6.40
C PHE A 33 -0.51 -8.17 7.79
N TYR A 34 0.05 -9.22 8.37
CA TYR A 34 0.91 -9.08 9.53
C TYR A 34 2.34 -8.68 9.10
N VAL A 35 2.59 -7.36 9.12
CA VAL A 35 3.90 -6.76 8.87
C VAL A 35 4.44 -6.22 10.20
N LYS A 36 5.54 -6.80 10.68
CA LYS A 36 6.10 -6.46 11.99
C LYS A 36 6.55 -4.98 12.03
N CYS A 37 6.15 -4.27 13.08
CA CYS A 37 6.48 -2.85 13.29
C CYS A 37 6.10 -1.95 12.10
N PHE A 38 5.03 -2.27 11.36
CA PHE A 38 4.53 -1.45 10.26
C PHE A 38 3.58 -0.38 10.80
N GLY A 39 3.74 0.86 10.34
CA GLY A 39 2.84 1.97 10.70
C GLY A 39 2.74 2.27 12.20
N VAL A 40 3.83 2.17 12.96
CA VAL A 40 3.83 2.32 14.43
C VAL A 40 3.34 3.68 14.95
N CYS A 41 3.30 4.69 14.07
CA CYS A 41 2.76 6.02 14.36
C CYS A 41 1.29 6.20 13.93
N TYR A 42 0.57 5.11 13.65
CA TYR A 42 -0.86 5.11 13.33
C TYR A 42 -1.27 6.07 12.20
N GLY A 43 -0.39 6.24 11.21
CA GLY A 43 -0.66 7.09 10.04
C GLY A 43 -0.27 8.56 10.17
N GLY A 44 0.39 8.97 11.26
CA GLY A 44 0.83 10.36 11.45
C GLY A 44 2.01 10.83 10.57
N GLY A 45 2.51 10.01 9.63
CA GLY A 45 3.59 10.37 8.70
C GLY A 45 5.00 10.53 9.30
N CYS A 46 5.16 10.50 10.62
CA CYS A 46 6.43 10.85 11.28
C CYS A 46 7.41 9.69 11.50
N CYS A 47 6.96 8.44 11.42
CA CYS A 47 7.78 7.28 11.78
C CYS A 47 8.47 6.58 10.60
N GLY A 48 8.03 6.81 9.37
CA GLY A 48 8.57 6.15 8.16
C GLY A 48 8.40 4.62 8.11
N THR A 49 7.77 4.01 9.12
CA THR A 49 7.69 2.55 9.24
C THR A 49 6.67 1.90 8.30
N CYS A 50 5.83 2.69 7.65
CA CYS A 50 4.85 2.23 6.66
C CYS A 50 5.33 2.44 5.21
N GLY A 51 6.64 2.59 4.99
CA GLY A 51 7.22 2.71 3.65
C GLY A 51 6.94 1.47 2.78
N VAL A 52 6.49 1.71 1.55
CA VAL A 52 6.24 0.70 0.52
C VAL A 52 6.78 1.20 -0.82
N PHE A 53 7.18 0.27 -1.69
CA PHE A 53 7.53 0.63 -3.06
C PHE A 53 6.28 0.58 -3.93
N VAL A 54 6.04 1.66 -4.67
CA VAL A 54 4.95 1.78 -5.64
C VAL A 54 5.57 1.71 -7.02
N VAL A 55 5.13 0.73 -7.80
CA VAL A 55 5.50 0.57 -9.21
C VAL A 55 4.34 1.05 -10.07
N ASP A 56 4.59 2.02 -10.93
CA ASP A 56 3.61 2.51 -11.89
C ASP A 56 3.56 1.64 -13.16
N THR A 57 2.63 1.96 -14.06
CA THR A 57 2.43 1.22 -15.32
C THR A 57 3.60 1.35 -16.30
N ASN A 58 4.47 2.34 -16.10
CA ASN A 58 5.68 2.54 -16.91
C ASN A 58 6.89 1.82 -16.30
N GLY A 59 6.72 1.14 -15.17
CA GLY A 59 7.79 0.45 -14.45
C GLY A 59 8.61 1.36 -13.54
N ASN A 60 8.21 2.63 -13.34
CA ASN A 60 8.90 3.51 -12.40
C ASN A 60 8.61 3.05 -10.97
N ILE A 61 9.67 2.97 -10.17
CA ILE A 61 9.59 2.55 -8.77
C ILE A 61 9.83 3.77 -7.89
N LYS A 62 8.92 4.01 -6.93
CA LYS A 62 9.06 5.07 -5.94
C LYS A 62 8.76 4.56 -4.54
N LEU A 63 9.58 4.95 -3.57
CA LEU A 63 9.30 4.72 -2.16
C LEU A 63 8.30 5.77 -1.67
N GLU A 64 7.18 5.33 -1.11
CA GLU A 64 6.14 6.20 -0.55
C GLU A 64 5.67 5.68 0.81
N LEU A 65 5.11 6.56 1.63
CA LEU A 65 4.52 6.18 2.91
C LEU A 65 3.09 5.70 2.70
N SER A 66 2.81 4.46 3.07
CA SER A 66 1.49 3.85 2.88
C SER A 66 0.36 4.61 3.60
N CYS A 67 0.66 5.39 4.64
CA CYS A 67 -0.33 6.24 5.31
C CYS A 67 -0.73 7.49 4.51
N GLU A 68 0.09 7.91 3.55
CA GLU A 68 -0.19 9.08 2.70
C GLU A 68 -0.84 8.68 1.36
N ILE A 69 -0.79 7.39 1.02
CA ILE A 69 -1.40 6.84 -0.18
C ILE A 69 -2.90 6.61 0.08
N ARG A 70 -3.74 7.40 -0.58
CA ARG A 70 -5.19 7.17 -0.61
C ARG A 70 -5.57 6.05 -1.56
N ILE A 71 -6.57 5.25 -1.20
CA ILE A 71 -7.17 4.26 -2.10
C ILE A 71 -8.12 4.98 -3.07
N ASN A 72 -7.60 5.39 -4.21
CA ASN A 72 -8.37 6.03 -5.28
C ASN A 72 -7.88 5.58 -6.66
N GLU A 73 -8.42 6.16 -7.72
CA GLU A 73 -8.09 5.80 -9.11
C GLU A 73 -6.61 6.00 -9.47
N LEU A 74 -5.82 6.77 -8.69
CA LEU A 74 -4.36 6.87 -8.89
C LEU A 74 -3.61 5.59 -8.50
N LEU A 75 -4.24 4.68 -7.76
CA LEU A 75 -3.68 3.39 -7.40
C LEU A 75 -3.97 2.31 -8.46
N ASN A 76 -4.85 2.61 -9.41
CA ASN A 76 -5.33 1.64 -10.38
C ASN A 76 -4.17 1.13 -11.25
N ASN A 77 -4.10 -0.19 -11.44
CA ASN A 77 -3.05 -0.93 -12.14
C ASN A 77 -1.63 -0.79 -11.57
N LYS A 78 -1.48 -0.28 -10.34
CA LYS A 78 -0.17 -0.21 -9.66
C LYS A 78 0.16 -1.50 -8.95
N ILE A 79 1.46 -1.70 -8.74
CA ILE A 79 2.00 -2.78 -7.90
C ILE A 79 2.61 -2.13 -6.66
N ILE A 80 2.20 -2.61 -5.49
CA ILE A 80 2.74 -2.24 -4.19
C ILE A 80 3.64 -3.37 -3.71
N ILE A 81 4.86 -3.07 -3.31
CA ILE A 81 5.81 -4.04 -2.77
C ILE A 81 6.08 -3.70 -1.31
N ILE A 82 5.84 -4.67 -0.44
CA ILE A 82 6.14 -4.59 0.99
C ILE A 82 7.43 -5.40 1.22
N ASP A 83 8.55 -4.71 1.44
CA ASP A 83 9.90 -5.30 1.60
C ASP A 83 10.31 -5.50 3.07
N LYS A 84 9.33 -5.72 3.96
CA LYS A 84 9.53 -5.84 5.40
C LYS A 84 9.28 -7.24 5.95
#